data_AF-A0A420ERQ1-F1
#
_entry.id   AF-A0A420ERQ1-F1
#
_cell.length_a   1.000
_cell.length_b   1.000
_cell.length_c   1.000
_cell.angle_alpha   90.00
_cell.angle_beta   90.00
_cell.angle_gamma   90.00
#
_symmetry.space_group_name_H-M   'P 1'
#
loop_
_entity.id
_entity.type
_entity.pdbx_description
1 polymer ?
#
loop_
_entity_poly.entity_id
_entity_poly.type
_entity_poly.pdbx_seq_one_letter_code
_entity_poly.pdbx_strand_id
1 'polypeptide(L)' 'MASLATELPRQIQRVQEEVIPLYESLRGMPNVMVEPTIAMMKHACNEAIKAAASGDVIAMMRWHEELKGIEA' A
#
# COMPACT_ATOMS: atom_id res chain seq x y z
N MET A 1 20.75 -8.31 -1.58
CA MET A 1 19.59 -8.47 -0.67
C MET A 1 19.21 -7.07 -0.20
N ALA A 2 18.01 -6.59 -0.55
CA ALA A 2 17.48 -5.36 0.04
C ALA A 2 16.96 -5.67 1.45
N SER A 3 17.16 -4.75 2.38
CA SER A 3 16.65 -4.89 3.75
C SER A 3 15.17 -4.57 3.82
N LEU A 4 14.46 -5.09 4.83
CA LEU A 4 13.07 -4.71 5.10
C LEU A 4 12.91 -3.19 5.29
N ALA A 5 13.92 -2.53 5.87
CA ALA A 5 13.95 -1.08 6.04
C ALA A 5 14.01 -0.31 4.70
N THR A 6 14.51 -0.93 3.63
CA THR A 6 14.53 -0.35 2.29
C THR A 6 13.29 -0.75 1.49
N GLU A 7 12.88 -2.00 1.64
CA GLU A 7 11.85 -2.60 0.82
C GLU A 7 10.43 -2.16 1.23
N LEU A 8 10.16 -2.02 2.53
CA LEU A 8 8.85 -1.55 3.00
C LEU A 8 8.52 -0.13 2.49
N PRO A 9 9.41 0.88 2.60
CA PRO A 9 9.18 2.18 1.98
C PRO A 9 8.96 2.10 0.46
N ARG A 10 9.69 1.23 -0.24
CA ARG A 10 9.52 1.03 -1.69
C ARG A 10 8.12 0.53 -2.03
N GLN A 11 7.59 -0.42 -1.28
CA GLN A 11 6.24 -0.94 -1.49
C GLN A 11 5.16 0.11 -1.16
N ILE A 12 5.35 0.89 -0.09
CA ILE A 12 4.45 2.01 0.24
C ILE A 12 4.40 3.00 -0.93
N GLN A 13 5.56 3.39 -1.46
CA GLN A 13 5.66 4.30 -2.59
C GLN A 13 4.98 3.74 -3.83
N ARG A 14 5.25 2.48 -4.19
CA ARG A 14 4.60 1.80 -5.32
C ARG A 14 3.07 1.86 -5.22
N VAL A 15 2.51 1.51 -4.07
CA VAL A 15 1.04 1.52 -3.91
C VAL A 15 0.49 2.94 -3.99
N GLN A 16 1.16 3.94 -3.44
CA GLN A 16 0.71 5.33 -3.46
C GLN A 16 0.84 6.01 -4.83
N GLU A 17 1.93 5.75 -5.55
CA GLU A 17 2.29 6.47 -6.77
C GLU A 17 1.92 5.72 -8.05
N GLU A 18 1.77 4.40 -7.99
CA GLU A 18 1.47 3.57 -9.17
C GLU A 18 0.07 2.95 -9.08
N VAL A 19 -0.23 2.24 -7.99
CA VAL A 19 -1.48 1.44 -7.92
C VAL A 19 -2.71 2.31 -7.67
N ILE A 20 -2.70 3.15 -6.61
CA ILE A 20 -3.85 4.00 -6.28
C ILE A 20 -4.25 4.88 -7.48
N PRO A 21 -3.35 5.58 -8.19
CA PRO A 21 -3.71 6.38 -9.34
C PRO A 21 -4.40 5.61 -10.47
N LEU A 22 -4.06 4.33 -10.66
CA LEU A 22 -4.76 3.48 -11.63
C LEU A 22 -6.21 3.25 -11.23
N TYR A 23 -6.49 2.95 -9.96
CA TYR A 23 -7.86 2.86 -9.46
C TYR A 23 -8.59 4.20 -9.52
N GLU A 24 -7.91 5.31 -9.23
CA GLU A 24 -8.49 6.65 -9.34
C GLU A 24 -8.87 6.98 -10.79
N SER A 25 -8.14 6.46 -11.78
CA SER A 25 -8.47 6.65 -13.21
C SER A 25 -9.78 5.98 -13.64
N LEU A 26 -10.24 4.97 -12.89
CA LEU A 26 -11.50 4.25 -13.14
C LEU A 26 -12.72 4.95 -12.50
N ARG A 27 -12.51 6.04 -11.75
CA ARG A 27 -13.60 6.83 -11.16
C ARG A 27 -14.56 7.32 -12.24
N GLY A 28 -15.85 7.18 -11.98
CA GLY A 28 -16.91 7.62 -12.90
C GLY A 28 -17.23 6.65 -14.03
N MET A 29 -16.53 5.51 -14.13
CA MET A 29 -16.96 4.43 -15.03
C MET A 29 -18.28 3.82 -14.53
N PRO A 30 -19.27 3.59 -15.42
CA PRO A 30 -20.54 2.99 -15.03
C PRO A 30 -20.35 1.64 -14.34
N ASN A 31 -21.05 1.44 -13.22
CA ASN A 31 -21.01 0.20 -12.42
C ASN A 31 -19.64 -0.17 -11.80
N VAL A 32 -18.71 0.78 -11.72
CA VAL A 32 -17.38 0.57 -11.11
C VAL A 32 -17.27 1.37 -9.81
N MET A 33 -16.96 0.68 -8.70
CA MET A 33 -16.81 1.28 -7.37
C MET A 33 -15.37 1.12 -6.89
N VAL A 34 -14.60 2.22 -6.88
CA VAL A 34 -13.17 2.20 -6.51
C VAL A 34 -12.85 2.78 -5.14
N GLU A 35 -13.72 3.63 -4.58
CA GLU A 35 -13.43 4.32 -3.31
C GLU A 35 -13.15 3.38 -2.13
N PRO A 36 -13.89 2.27 -1.92
CA PRO A 36 -13.57 1.35 -0.83
C PRO A 36 -12.19 0.72 -0.99
N THR A 37 -11.84 0.31 -2.21
CA THR A 37 -10.55 -0.31 -2.52
C THR A 37 -9.39 0.68 -2.29
N ILE A 38 -9.53 1.91 -2.76
CA ILE A 38 -8.54 2.99 -2.54
C ILE A 38 -8.40 3.28 -1.03
N ALA A 39 -9.49 3.31 -0.28
CA ALA A 39 -9.46 3.53 1.15
C ALA A 39 -8.69 2.42 1.90
N MET A 40 -8.89 1.16 1.50
CA MET A 40 -8.14 0.02 2.06
C MET A 40 -6.65 0.10 1.75
N MET A 41 -6.27 0.44 0.51
CA MET A 41 -4.87 0.63 0.13
C MET A 41 -4.21 1.75 0.95
N LYS A 42 -4.88 2.90 1.09
CA LYS A 42 -4.39 4.02 1.92
C LYS A 42 -4.25 3.63 3.38
N HIS A 43 -5.18 2.83 3.91
CA HIS A 43 -5.07 2.29 5.27
C HIS A 43 -3.84 1.40 5.43
N ALA A 44 -3.62 0.45 4.52
CA ALA A 44 -2.45 -0.43 4.56
C ALA A 44 -1.13 0.36 4.51
N CYS A 45 -1.04 1.37 3.63
CA CYS A 45 0.13 2.27 3.60
C CYS A 45 0.35 2.99 4.93
N ASN A 46 -0.72 3.51 5.55
CA ASN A 46 -0.62 4.23 6.82
C ASN A 46 -0.17 3.31 7.97
N GLU A 47 -0.67 2.08 8.03
CA GLU A 47 -0.26 1.11 9.05
C GLU A 47 1.18 0.64 8.83
N ALA A 48 1.61 0.48 7.58
CA ALA A 48 3.00 0.21 7.24
C ALA A 48 3.94 1.34 7.69
N ILE A 49 3.56 2.60 7.48
CA ILE A 49 4.32 3.78 7.92
C ILE A 49 4.44 3.80 9.46
N LYS A 50 3.34 3.52 10.17
CA LYS A 50 3.36 3.45 11.64
C LYS A 50 4.27 2.33 12.15
N ALA A 51 4.20 1.15 11.54
CA ALA A 51 5.06 0.02 11.87
C ALA A 51 6.54 0.40 11.71
N ALA A 52 6.90 1.01 10.57
CA ALA A 52 8.25 1.49 10.30
C ALA A 52 8.72 2.54 11.33
N ALA A 53 7.87 3.51 11.66
CA ALA A 53 8.20 4.55 12.63
C ALA A 53 8.38 4.02 14.06
N SER A 54 7.62 2.99 14.44
CA SER A 54 7.71 2.35 15.76
C SER A 54 8.88 1.37 15.90
N GLY A 55 9.46 0.91 14.79
CA GLY A 55 10.48 -0.14 14.79
C GLY A 55 9.91 -1.55 15.06
N ASP A 56 8.59 -1.74 15.03
CA ASP A 56 7.97 -3.06 15.16
C ASP A 56 8.23 -3.89 13.89
N VAL A 57 9.29 -4.70 13.94
CA VAL A 57 9.76 -5.50 12.81
C VAL A 57 8.72 -6.55 12.37
N ILE A 58 7.93 -7.10 13.30
CA ILE A 58 6.90 -8.10 12.96
C ILE A 58 5.78 -7.41 12.17
N ALA A 59 5.32 -6.26 12.65
CA ALA A 59 4.33 -5.46 11.93
C ALA A 59 4.86 -5.00 10.57
N MET A 60 6.13 -4.58 10.49
CA MET A 60 6.78 -4.22 9.22
C MET A 60 6.77 -5.38 8.21
N MET A 61 7.11 -6.60 8.65
CA MET A 61 7.09 -7.78 7.77
C MET A 61 5.67 -8.10 7.28
N ARG A 62 4.68 -8.03 8.18
CA ARG A 62 3.28 -8.26 7.83
C ARG A 62 2.80 -7.27 6.77
N TRP A 63 3.02 -5.99 7.00
CA TRP A 63 2.58 -4.96 6.06
C TRP A 63 3.38 -4.94 4.77
N HIS A 64 4.65 -5.36 4.80
CA HIS A 64 5.43 -5.58 3.58
C HIS A 64 4.77 -6.63 2.67
N GLU A 65 4.41 -7.80 3.20
CA GLU A 65 3.76 -8.85 2.41
C GLU A 65 2.35 -8.44 1.97
N GLU A 66 1.60 -7.76 2.83
CA GLU A 66 0.27 -7.22 2.48
C GLU A 66 0.37 -6.25 1.29
N LEU A 67 1.24 -5.23 1.38
CA LEU A 67 1.40 -4.23 0.33
C LEU A 67 1.91 -4.86 -0.96
N LYS A 68 2.78 -5.87 -0.88
CA LYS A 68 3.29 -6.60 -2.05
C LYS A 68 2.16 -7.28 -2.82
N GLY A 69 1.16 -7.83 -2.13
CA GLY A 69 -0.02 -8.46 -2.72
C GLY A 69 -1.06 -7.50 -3.30
N ILE A 70 -0.92 -6.19 -3.10
CA ILE A 70 -1.78 -5.19 -3.74
C ILE A 70 -1.32 -5.04 -5.20
N GLU A 71 -2.17 -5.49 -6.12
CA GLU A 71 -1.95 -5.45 -7.56
C GLU A 71 -2.79 -4.35 -8.25
N ALA A 72 -2.27 -3.89 -9.39
CA ALA A 72 -2.89 -2.90 -10.27
C ALA A 72 -3.89 -3.54 -11.24
#